data_AF-A0A1L9B1A2-F1
#
_entry.id   AF-A0A1L9B1A2-F1
#
_cell.length_a   1.000
_cell.length_b   1.000
_cell.length_c   1.000
_cell.angle_alpha   90.00
_cell.angle_beta   90.00
_cell.angle_gamma   90.00
#
_symmetry.space_group_name_H-M   'P 1'
#
loop_
_entity.id
_entity.type
_entity.pdbx_description
1 polymer ?
#
loop_
_entity_poly.entity_id
_entity_poly.type
_entity_poly.pdbx_seq_one_letter_code
_entity_poly.pdbx_strand_id
1 'polypeptide(L)'
;MSDTPPGNPLSRGDKRPPSRAGPSSAAFTAALIQHGHLEPALAECAAVSVVTALLRNLELDEDQEPQGHLMRKLVEFLPARDMGKDSHAPIGGQEALFTCVARELRLDVSAVEPLVRTVFQTLRGFLSEGECQDVERSLSWDLHYLWRRTQ
;
A
#
# COMPACT_ATOMS: atom_id res chain seq x y z
N MET A 1 14.83 43.12 -50.56
CA MET A 1 15.58 43.27 -49.30
C MET A 1 14.58 43.64 -48.22
N SER A 2 14.27 42.70 -47.33
CA SER A 2 13.95 42.93 -45.91
C SER A 2 13.87 41.57 -45.23
N ASP A 3 14.34 41.57 -43.99
CA ASP A 3 14.94 40.48 -43.24
C ASP A 3 13.95 39.90 -42.20
N THR A 4 14.24 38.65 -41.78
CA THR A 4 13.87 37.95 -40.53
C THR A 4 12.44 37.39 -40.25
N PRO A 5 12.32 36.06 -39.91
CA PRO A 5 11.22 35.40 -39.17
C PRO A 5 11.59 35.22 -37.67
N PRO A 6 10.91 34.44 -36.78
CA PRO A 6 9.59 33.80 -36.76
C PRO A 6 8.76 34.16 -35.48
N GLY A 7 7.43 34.02 -35.51
CA GLY A 7 6.57 34.10 -34.32
C GLY A 7 5.98 32.73 -33.96
N ASN A 8 6.53 32.07 -32.93
CA ASN A 8 6.01 30.82 -32.39
C ASN A 8 4.85 31.10 -31.39
N PRO A 9 3.83 30.24 -31.27
CA PRO A 9 2.58 30.56 -30.59
C PRO A 9 2.68 30.47 -29.07
N LEU A 10 1.93 31.35 -28.40
CA LEU A 10 1.72 31.41 -26.96
C LEU A 10 1.13 30.09 -26.45
N SER A 11 1.97 29.20 -25.93
CA SER A 11 1.57 28.09 -25.08
C SER A 11 1.10 28.67 -23.75
N ARG A 12 -0.21 28.90 -23.64
CA ARG A 12 -0.88 29.24 -22.38
C ARG A 12 -0.74 28.04 -21.46
N GLY A 13 0.18 28.12 -20.50
CA GLY A 13 0.40 27.11 -19.48
C GLY A 13 -0.88 26.86 -18.69
N ASP A 14 -1.54 25.75 -18.99
CA ASP A 14 -2.43 25.05 -18.07
C ASP A 14 -1.54 24.59 -16.92
N LYS A 15 -1.28 25.48 -15.94
CA LYS A 15 -0.79 25.08 -14.62
C LYS A 15 -1.93 24.37 -13.92
N ARG A 16 -2.24 23.17 -14.43
CA ARG A 16 -2.88 22.14 -13.64
C ARG A 16 -1.94 21.93 -12.45
N PRO A 17 -2.40 22.09 -11.20
CA PRO A 17 -1.56 21.71 -10.05
C PRO A 17 -1.10 20.27 -10.31
N PRO A 18 0.16 19.91 -10.00
CA PRO A 18 0.58 18.53 -10.15
C PRO A 18 -0.43 17.69 -9.38
N SER A 19 -1.24 16.91 -10.12
CA SER A 19 -2.06 15.86 -9.54
C SER A 19 -1.10 15.11 -8.66
N ARG A 20 -1.32 15.20 -7.34
CA ARG A 20 -0.51 14.53 -6.33
C ARG A 20 -0.34 13.11 -6.82
N ALA A 21 0.86 12.76 -7.27
CA ALA A 21 1.13 11.43 -7.78
C ALA A 21 0.64 10.48 -6.68
N GLY A 22 -0.16 9.48 -7.05
CA GLY A 22 -0.48 8.37 -6.16
C GLY A 22 0.84 7.90 -5.52
N PRO A 23 0.85 7.54 -4.24
CA PRO A 23 2.09 7.24 -3.57
C PRO A 23 2.74 6.05 -4.27
N SER A 24 3.86 6.28 -4.95
CA SER A 24 4.58 5.19 -5.59
C SER A 24 5.10 4.24 -4.52
N SER A 25 5.25 2.96 -4.87
CA SER A 25 5.91 1.96 -4.02
C SER A 25 7.20 2.48 -3.34
N ALA A 26 7.97 3.33 -4.03
CA ALA A 26 9.16 3.97 -3.47
C ALA A 26 8.85 4.95 -2.31
N ALA A 27 7.81 5.79 -2.45
CA ALA A 27 7.40 6.70 -1.39
C ALA A 27 6.85 5.95 -0.17
N PHE A 28 6.06 4.89 -0.41
CA PHE A 28 5.56 4.02 0.64
C PHE A 28 6.69 3.32 1.40
N THR A 29 7.63 2.70 0.68
CA THR A 29 8.77 2.01 1.26
C THR A 29 9.69 2.97 2.02
N ALA A 30 9.93 4.18 1.50
CA ALA A 30 10.71 5.19 2.19
C ALA A 30 10.08 5.61 3.54
N ALA A 31 8.76 5.80 3.57
CA ALA A 31 8.05 6.10 4.81
C ALA A 31 8.11 4.92 5.80
N LEU A 32 8.02 3.68 5.31
CA LEU A 32 8.11 2.49 6.14
C LEU A 32 9.49 2.33 6.78
N ILE A 33 10.57 2.57 6.02
CA ILE A 33 11.96 2.61 6.55
C ILE A 33 12.06 3.68 7.63
N GLN A 34 11.52 4.88 7.39
CA GLN A 34 11.60 5.99 8.33
C GLN A 34 10.82 5.73 9.62
N HIS A 35 9.59 5.20 9.54
CA HIS A 35 8.75 4.94 10.71
C HIS A 35 9.22 3.74 11.52
N GLY A 36 9.67 2.67 10.85
CA GLY A 36 10.05 1.42 11.51
C GLY A 36 11.54 1.29 11.81
N HIS A 37 12.38 2.24 11.37
CA HIS A 37 13.83 2.12 11.41
C HIS A 37 14.33 0.80 10.80
N LEU A 38 13.71 0.40 9.68
CA LEU A 38 13.94 -0.89 9.04
C LEU A 38 15.02 -0.80 7.96
N GLU A 39 15.78 -1.89 7.81
CA GLU A 39 16.62 -2.07 6.64
C GLU A 39 15.78 -2.07 5.36
N PRO A 40 16.23 -1.45 4.25
CA PRO A 40 15.41 -1.27 3.05
C PRO A 40 14.81 -2.56 2.49
N ALA A 41 15.60 -3.64 2.45
CA ALA A 41 15.15 -4.94 1.97
C ALA A 41 14.08 -5.56 2.89
N LEU A 42 14.21 -5.36 4.20
CA LEU A 42 13.21 -5.83 5.17
C LEU A 42 11.90 -5.04 5.04
N ALA A 43 12.00 -3.73 4.85
CA ALA A 43 10.84 -2.86 4.63
C ALA A 43 10.07 -3.27 3.36
N GLU A 44 10.76 -3.49 2.24
CA GLU A 44 10.13 -3.94 0.99
C GLU A 44 9.43 -5.29 1.18
N CYS A 45 10.10 -6.28 1.78
CA CYS A 45 9.49 -7.59 2.04
C CYS A 45 8.28 -7.50 2.98
N ALA A 46 8.37 -6.71 4.05
CA ALA A 46 7.26 -6.49 4.99
C ALA A 46 6.07 -5.82 4.29
N ALA A 47 6.33 -4.80 3.47
CA ALA A 47 5.33 -4.12 2.66
C ALA A 47 4.62 -5.10 1.72
N VAL A 48 5.39 -5.87 0.94
CA VAL A 48 4.86 -6.87 0.01
C VAL A 48 3.98 -7.87 0.73
N SER A 49 4.49 -8.45 1.81
CA SER A 49 3.80 -9.51 2.56
C SER A 49 2.47 -9.04 3.14
N VAL A 50 2.50 -7.93 3.87
CA VAL A 50 1.34 -7.40 4.58
C VAL A 50 0.29 -6.84 3.63
N VAL A 51 0.70 -6.09 2.59
CA VAL A 51 -0.25 -5.52 1.62
C VAL A 51 -0.88 -6.63 0.77
N THR A 52 -0.12 -7.66 0.39
CA THR A 52 -0.68 -8.83 -0.32
C THR A 52 -1.68 -9.58 0.56
N ALA A 53 -1.38 -9.74 1.85
CA ALA A 53 -2.32 -10.32 2.81
C ALA A 53 -3.61 -9.50 2.97
N LEU A 54 -3.52 -8.16 2.95
CA LEU A 54 -4.69 -7.28 2.94
C LEU A 54 -5.51 -7.45 1.67
N LEU A 55 -4.87 -7.44 0.50
CA LEU A 55 -5.52 -7.65 -0.79
C LEU A 55 -6.29 -8.97 -0.86
N ARG A 56 -5.82 -10.03 -0.19
CA ARG A 56 -6.51 -11.33 -0.08
C ARG A 56 -7.77 -11.29 0.79
N ASN A 57 -7.91 -10.30 1.67
CA ASN A 57 -9.12 -10.11 2.49
C ASN A 57 -10.12 -9.15 1.85
N LEU A 58 -9.69 -8.32 0.90
CA LEU A 58 -10.60 -7.52 0.08
C LEU A 58 -11.28 -8.46 -0.92
N GLU A 59 -12.59 -8.67 -0.78
CA GLU A 59 -13.37 -9.41 -1.77
C GLU A 59 -13.31 -8.67 -3.12
N LEU A 60 -13.10 -9.42 -4.21
CA LEU A 60 -13.32 -8.93 -5.56
C LEU A 60 -14.84 -8.92 -5.81
N ASP A 61 -15.56 -8.02 -5.16
CA ASP A 61 -16.91 -7.69 -5.59
C ASP A 61 -16.79 -6.58 -6.63
N GLU A 62 -16.70 -6.97 -7.91
CA GLU A 62 -16.52 -6.05 -9.04
C GLU A 62 -17.68 -5.03 -9.16
N ASP A 63 -18.83 -5.31 -8.53
CA ASP A 63 -20.00 -4.42 -8.46
C ASP A 63 -19.87 -3.38 -7.33
N GLN A 64 -18.91 -3.52 -6.41
CA GLN A 64 -18.58 -2.56 -5.35
C GLN A 64 -17.46 -1.60 -5.84
N GLU A 65 -17.83 -0.60 -6.65
CA GLU A 65 -16.90 0.47 -7.10
C GLU A 65 -15.90 1.00 -6.04
N PRO A 66 -16.26 1.22 -4.74
CA PRO A 66 -15.30 1.70 -3.75
C PRO A 66 -14.16 0.70 -3.46
N GLN A 67 -14.44 -0.60 -3.43
CA GLN A 67 -13.43 -1.62 -3.13
C GLN A 67 -12.43 -1.76 -4.29
N GLY A 68 -12.90 -1.69 -5.53
CA GLY A 68 -12.05 -1.70 -6.71
C GLY A 68 -11.08 -0.50 -6.80
N HIS A 69 -11.41 0.65 -6.21
CA HIS A 69 -10.48 1.78 -6.08
C HIS A 69 -9.39 1.50 -5.02
N LEU A 70 -9.81 1.05 -3.83
CA LEU A 70 -8.90 0.74 -2.73
C LEU A 70 -7.88 -0.34 -3.12
N MET A 71 -8.33 -1.43 -3.77
CA MET A 71 -7.45 -2.50 -4.22
C MET A 71 -6.37 -1.99 -5.18
N ARG A 72 -6.76 -1.19 -6.19
CA ARG A 72 -5.80 -0.60 -7.14
C ARG A 72 -4.76 0.25 -6.43
N LYS A 73 -5.18 1.05 -5.45
CA LYS A 73 -4.27 1.88 -4.66
C LYS A 73 -3.32 1.07 -3.78
N LEU A 74 -3.79 -0.01 -3.15
CA LEU A 74 -2.92 -0.92 -2.40
C LEU A 74 -1.88 -1.60 -3.30
N VAL A 75 -2.26 -1.95 -4.53
CA VAL A 75 -1.33 -2.50 -5.53
C VAL A 75 -0.25 -1.48 -5.93
N GLU A 76 -0.55 -0.17 -5.96
CA GLU A 76 0.45 0.88 -6.26
C GLU A 76 1.59 0.96 -5.22
N PHE A 77 1.37 0.44 -4.00
CA PHE A 77 2.39 0.38 -2.95
C PHE A 77 3.36 -0.78 -3.13
N LEU A 78 3.01 -1.75 -3.97
CA LEU A 78 3.83 -2.92 -4.22
C LEU A 78 4.85 -2.65 -5.33
N PRO A 79 6.09 -3.16 -5.20
CA PRO A 79 7.04 -3.12 -6.31
C PRO A 79 6.45 -3.91 -7.49
N ALA A 80 6.85 -3.53 -8.72
CA ALA A 80 6.52 -4.27 -9.93
C ALA A 80 7.25 -5.63 -9.95
N ARG A 81 6.89 -6.53 -9.05
CA ARG A 81 7.30 -7.93 -9.05
C ARG A 81 6.08 -8.78 -9.32
N ASP A 82 6.32 -9.94 -9.92
CA ASP A 82 5.32 -11.01 -10.02
C ASP A 82 4.70 -11.22 -8.64
N MET A 83 3.41 -10.89 -8.50
CA MET A 83 2.61 -11.46 -7.44
C MET A 83 2.66 -12.96 -7.68
N GLY A 84 3.54 -13.63 -6.94
CA GLY A 84 3.65 -15.08 -6.97
C GLY A 84 2.26 -15.68 -6.81
N LYS A 85 2.07 -16.86 -7.39
CA LYS A 85 0.86 -17.69 -7.34
C LYS A 85 0.58 -18.16 -5.91
N ASP A 86 0.46 -17.24 -4.97
CA ASP A 86 0.14 -17.51 -3.59
C ASP A 86 -1.37 -17.50 -3.41
N SER A 87 -1.82 -18.42 -2.57
CA SER A 87 -3.22 -18.80 -2.36
C SER A 87 -4.16 -17.60 -2.31
N HIS A 88 -5.23 -17.63 -3.12
CA HIS A 88 -6.32 -16.64 -3.09
C HIS A 88 -7.18 -16.73 -1.81
N ALA A 89 -6.87 -17.64 -0.87
CA ALA A 89 -7.65 -17.75 0.35
C ALA A 89 -7.44 -16.51 1.24
N PRO A 90 -8.50 -15.95 1.85
CA PRO A 90 -8.37 -14.90 2.86
C PRO A 90 -7.49 -15.32 4.03
N ILE A 91 -6.82 -14.35 4.66
CA ILE A 91 -5.99 -14.62 5.84
C ILE A 91 -6.88 -14.66 7.09
N GLY A 92 -6.95 -15.83 7.72
CA GLY A 92 -7.75 -16.08 8.92
C GLY A 92 -7.17 -15.44 10.18
N GLY A 93 -7.40 -14.14 10.37
CA GLY A 93 -7.07 -13.44 11.62
C GLY A 93 -5.59 -13.12 11.82
N GLN A 94 -5.26 -12.63 13.02
CA GLN A 94 -3.94 -12.12 13.38
C GLN A 94 -2.84 -13.20 13.33
N GLU A 95 -3.09 -14.39 13.87
CA GLU A 95 -2.09 -15.47 13.91
C GLU A 95 -1.70 -15.94 12.51
N ALA A 96 -2.68 -16.09 11.62
CA ALA A 96 -2.43 -16.46 10.23
C ALA A 96 -1.63 -15.37 9.50
N LEU A 97 -1.94 -14.09 9.74
CA LEU A 97 -1.19 -12.97 9.18
C LEU A 97 0.27 -13.00 9.65
N PHE A 98 0.50 -13.15 10.95
CA PHE A 98 1.86 -13.16 11.50
C PHE A 98 2.67 -14.35 11.02
N THR A 99 2.04 -15.53 10.93
CA THR A 99 2.69 -16.73 10.40
C THR A 99 3.04 -16.57 8.93
N CYS A 100 2.16 -15.96 8.13
CA CYS A 100 2.42 -15.68 6.71
C CYS A 100 3.64 -14.76 6.55
N VAL A 101 3.64 -13.63 7.26
CA VAL A 101 4.72 -12.63 7.20
C VAL A 101 6.03 -13.21 7.77
N ALA A 102 5.98 -13.96 8.87
CA ALA A 102 7.14 -14.63 9.46
C ALA A 102 7.83 -15.56 8.44
N ARG A 103 7.02 -16.37 7.74
CA ARG A 103 7.51 -17.30 6.72
C ARG A 103 8.15 -16.58 5.54
N GLU A 104 7.53 -15.52 5.04
CA GLU A 104 8.03 -14.75 3.90
C GLU A 104 9.32 -14.00 4.23
N LEU A 105 9.41 -13.44 5.44
CA LEU A 105 10.56 -12.67 5.89
C LEU A 105 11.65 -13.55 6.54
N ARG A 106 11.38 -14.85 6.74
CA ARG A 106 12.24 -15.80 7.47
C ARG A 106 12.60 -15.31 8.87
N LEU A 107 11.59 -14.80 9.58
CA LEU A 107 11.68 -14.31 10.94
C LEU A 107 10.87 -15.19 11.90
N ASP A 108 11.15 -15.06 13.19
CA ASP A 108 10.28 -15.60 14.23
C ASP A 108 8.96 -14.82 14.28
N VAL A 109 7.85 -15.52 14.52
CA VAL A 109 6.51 -14.94 14.63
C VAL A 109 6.46 -13.82 15.69
N SER A 110 7.22 -13.95 16.77
CA SER A 110 7.32 -12.92 17.83
C SER A 110 7.94 -11.60 17.36
N ALA A 111 8.72 -11.60 16.28
CA ALA A 111 9.36 -10.40 15.73
C ALA A 111 8.48 -9.68 14.69
N VAL A 112 7.35 -10.28 14.29
CA VAL A 112 6.53 -9.82 13.17
C VAL A 112 5.51 -8.77 13.58
N GLU A 113 4.95 -8.85 14.79
CA GLU A 113 3.90 -7.92 15.21
C GLU A 113 4.31 -6.43 15.05
N PRO A 114 5.49 -5.98 15.49
CA PRO A 114 5.92 -4.60 15.29
C PRO A 114 6.03 -4.20 13.81
N LEU A 115 6.46 -5.12 12.94
CA LEU A 115 6.55 -4.90 11.50
C LEU A 115 5.16 -4.69 10.90
N VAL A 116 4.21 -5.59 11.21
CA VAL A 116 2.83 -5.50 10.73
C VAL A 116 2.18 -4.20 11.20
N ARG A 117 2.37 -3.83 12.47
CA ARG A 117 1.87 -2.55 13.01
C ARG A 117 2.46 -1.35 12.29
N THR A 118 3.75 -1.36 12.01
CA THR A 118 4.43 -0.27 11.28
C THR A 118 3.90 -0.15 9.85
N VAL A 119 3.67 -1.28 9.17
CA VAL A 119 3.07 -1.28 7.82
C VAL A 119 1.64 -0.74 7.86
N PHE A 120 0.80 -1.18 8.81
CA PHE A 120 -0.56 -0.68 8.97
C PHE A 120 -0.59 0.83 9.29
N GLN A 121 0.29 1.29 10.19
CA GLN A 121 0.42 2.70 10.52
C GLN A 121 0.81 3.53 9.28
N THR A 122 1.76 3.02 8.50
CA THR A 122 2.23 3.67 7.28
C THR A 122 1.10 3.72 6.24
N LEU A 123 0.39 2.61 6.01
CA LEU A 123 -0.78 2.56 5.12
C LEU A 123 -1.84 3.59 5.49
N ARG A 124 -2.19 3.70 6.77
CA ARG A 124 -3.16 4.71 7.25
C ARG A 124 -2.72 6.14 6.96
N GLY A 125 -1.41 6.42 6.84
CA GLY A 125 -0.90 7.73 6.43
C GLY A 125 -1.04 8.03 4.94
N PHE A 126 -1.18 6.99 4.10
CA PHE A 126 -1.35 7.10 2.65
C PHE A 126 -2.80 6.93 2.19
N LEU A 127 -3.66 6.39 3.05
CA LEU A 127 -5.09 6.26 2.83
C LEU A 127 -5.85 7.45 3.42
N SER A 128 -6.94 7.83 2.76
CA SER A 128 -7.95 8.74 3.30
C SER A 128 -8.74 8.06 4.42
N GLU A 129 -9.50 8.84 5.17
CA GLU A 129 -10.34 8.32 6.24
C GLU A 129 -11.38 7.31 5.71
N GLY A 130 -12.02 7.60 4.58
CA GLY A 130 -12.96 6.68 3.93
C GLY A 130 -12.31 5.36 3.52
N GLU A 131 -11.13 5.43 2.88
CA GLU A 131 -10.37 4.23 2.52
C GLU A 131 -9.92 3.43 3.76
N CYS A 132 -9.59 4.09 4.87
CA CYS A 132 -9.27 3.41 6.11
C CYS A 132 -10.48 2.68 6.72
N GLN A 133 -11.67 3.25 6.59
CA GLN A 133 -12.92 2.61 7.01
C GLN A 133 -13.26 1.44 6.09
N ASP A 134 -13.00 1.55 4.80
CA ASP A 134 -13.21 0.47 3.84
C ASP A 134 -12.26 -0.70 4.09
N VAL A 135 -10.97 -0.44 4.36
CA VAL A 135 -10.04 -1.47 4.85
C VAL A 135 -10.59 -2.11 6.12
N GLU A 136 -11.01 -1.32 7.10
CA GLU A 136 -11.53 -1.86 8.37
C GLU A 136 -12.74 -2.78 8.14
N ARG A 137 -13.68 -2.43 7.26
CA ARG A 137 -14.87 -3.26 6.96
C ARG A 137 -14.55 -4.61 6.32
N SER A 138 -13.43 -4.71 5.62
CA SER A 138 -13.01 -5.93 4.93
C SER A 138 -12.08 -6.82 5.77
N LEU A 139 -11.72 -6.40 6.99
CA LEU A 139 -10.90 -7.18 7.88
C LEU A 139 -11.73 -8.13 8.75
N SER A 140 -11.14 -9.27 9.13
CA SER A 140 -11.69 -10.08 10.21
C SER A 140 -11.55 -9.35 11.55
N TRP A 141 -12.44 -9.63 12.51
CA TRP A 141 -12.48 -8.96 13.82
C TRP A 141 -11.12 -8.86 14.52
N ASP A 142 -10.32 -9.93 14.45
CA ASP A 142 -8.99 -9.97 15.07
C ASP A 142 -8.01 -8.97 14.42
N LEU A 143 -8.11 -8.78 13.11
CA LEU A 143 -7.30 -7.82 12.36
C LEU A 143 -7.74 -6.37 12.58
N HIS A 144 -9.00 -6.10 12.96
CA HIS A 144 -9.43 -4.74 13.33
C HIS A 144 -8.61 -4.20 14.50
N TYR A 145 -8.27 -5.05 15.46
CA TYR A 145 -7.49 -4.65 16.62
C TYR A 145 -6.09 -4.16 16.21
N LEU A 146 -5.44 -4.91 15.31
CA LEU A 146 -4.16 -4.51 14.73
C LEU A 146 -4.27 -3.24 13.89
N TRP A 147 -5.32 -3.13 13.07
CA TRP A 147 -5.57 -1.98 12.21
C TRP A 147 -5.85 -0.67 12.98
N ARG A 148 -6.59 -0.76 14.10
CA ARG A 148 -6.98 0.42 14.89
C ARG A 148 -5.92 0.85 15.91
N ARG A 149 -5.15 -0.08 16.48
CA ARG A 149 -4.14 0.22 17.51
C ARG A 149 -2.75 0.41 16.90
N THR A 150 -2.62 1.35 15.97
CA THR A 150 -1.31 1.75 15.42
C THR A 150 -0.64 2.84 16.28
N GLN A 151 -0.81 2.78 17.60
CA GLN A 151 -0.21 3.70 18.58
C GLN A 151 0.70 2.95 19.55
#